data_AF-K1TAD2-F1
#
_entry.id   AF-K1TAD2-F1
#
_cell.length_a   1.000
_cell.length_b   1.000
_cell.length_c   1.000
_cell.angle_alpha   90.00
_cell.angle_beta   90.00
_cell.angle_gamma   90.00
#
_symmetry.space_group_name_H-M   'P 1'
#
loop_
_entity.id
_entity.type
_entity.pdbx_description
1 polymer ?
#
loop_
_entity_poly.entity_id
_entity_poly.type
_entity_poly.pdbx_seq_one_letter_code
_entity_poly.pdbx_strand_id
1 'polypeptide(L)'
;MLLAAFAAAGVVAPGCSEGGPEPDAGPGAGSGGDGSGSGPLFVAVRTADYESEGGPVAGDDAAGRLRACLFEQGRMTAVYDAADDAQAGVGFRLDRTTGDRLYVLSGDAAMPDLEALCQAGTTEREWLALTAGTAEGLPLRFFSGHGDLTGAAAPEVVLTRGTARLDLHIRVVGTASVERLTLDGAALHTPLFGDEAFAPTQRGEVSF
;
A
#
# COMPACT_ATOMS: atom_id res chain seq x y z
N MET A 1 -6.01 24.68 -20.72
CA MET A 1 -7.31 24.70 -20.01
C MET A 1 -8.30 23.87 -20.81
N LEU A 2 -8.63 22.68 -20.34
CA LEU A 2 -9.75 21.90 -20.84
C LEU A 2 -10.42 21.24 -19.63
N LEU A 3 -11.58 21.76 -19.27
CA LEU A 3 -12.46 21.21 -18.25
C LEU A 3 -13.22 20.04 -18.90
N ALA A 4 -13.28 18.89 -18.24
CA ALA A 4 -14.26 17.85 -18.54
C ALA A 4 -15.09 17.60 -17.27
N ALA A 5 -16.32 18.11 -17.29
CA ALA A 5 -17.35 17.83 -16.32
C ALA A 5 -18.09 16.55 -16.72
N PHE A 6 -18.39 15.68 -15.77
CA PHE A 6 -19.45 14.69 -15.93
C PHE A 6 -20.46 14.82 -14.79
N ALA A 7 -21.70 15.01 -15.20
CA ALA A 7 -22.90 15.02 -14.38
C ALA A 7 -23.77 13.81 -14.75
N ALA A 8 -24.79 13.61 -13.91
CA ALA A 8 -25.95 12.70 -14.03
C ALA A 8 -25.76 11.35 -13.34
N ALA A 9 -26.74 10.77 -12.65
CA ALA A 9 -28.06 11.22 -12.18
C ALA A 9 -28.53 10.15 -11.17
N GLY A 10 -29.43 10.52 -10.27
CA GLY A 10 -30.02 9.60 -9.30
C GLY A 10 -30.93 8.55 -9.92
N VAL A 11 -30.92 7.35 -9.33
CA VAL A 11 -32.03 6.40 -9.32
C VAL A 11 -32.14 5.83 -7.91
N VAL A 12 -33.38 5.78 -7.42
CA VAL A 12 -33.80 5.39 -6.07
C VAL A 12 -34.64 4.09 -6.15
N ALA A 13 -34.52 3.26 -5.10
CA ALA A 13 -35.40 2.18 -4.59
C ALA A 13 -35.36 0.79 -5.27
N PRO A 14 -35.94 -0.28 -4.63
CA PRO A 14 -36.35 -0.54 -3.23
C PRO A 14 -35.54 -1.75 -2.63
N GLY A 15 -35.53 -2.12 -1.34
CA GLY A 15 -36.61 -2.30 -0.38
C GLY A 15 -37.18 -3.73 -0.45
N CYS A 16 -36.65 -4.68 0.34
CA CYS A 16 -37.28 -5.97 0.63
C CYS A 16 -37.22 -6.25 2.14
N SER A 17 -38.40 -6.38 2.76
CA SER A 17 -38.63 -6.79 4.15
C SER A 17 -39.17 -8.22 4.21
N GLU A 18 -39.38 -8.69 5.45
CA GLU A 18 -39.99 -9.95 5.95
C GLU A 18 -38.97 -11.07 6.19
N GLY A 19 -38.94 -11.78 7.31
CA GLY A 19 -39.89 -12.00 8.42
C GLY A 19 -39.65 -13.46 8.90
N GLY A 20 -39.57 -13.72 10.22
CA GLY A 20 -39.16 -15.01 10.82
C GLY A 20 -40.07 -16.22 10.57
N PRO A 21 -39.79 -17.42 11.13
CA PRO A 21 -39.76 -17.62 12.59
C PRO A 21 -38.67 -18.59 13.15
N GLU A 22 -38.51 -18.56 14.49
CA GLU A 22 -37.79 -19.55 15.31
C GLU A 22 -38.35 -20.97 15.19
N PRO A 23 -37.54 -22.00 15.53
CA PRO A 23 -38.03 -22.98 16.49
C PRO A 23 -37.05 -23.38 17.59
N ASP A 24 -37.72 -23.69 18.70
CA ASP A 24 -37.41 -24.24 20.02
C ASP A 24 -36.27 -25.29 20.18
N ALA A 25 -35.78 -25.35 21.41
CA ALA A 25 -34.57 -26.02 21.87
C ALA A 25 -34.70 -27.54 22.16
N GLY A 26 -33.57 -28.25 22.06
CA GLY A 26 -33.35 -29.58 22.66
C GLY A 26 -31.85 -29.97 22.65
N PRO A 27 -31.27 -30.46 23.77
CA PRO A 27 -29.81 -30.60 23.91
C PRO A 27 -29.30 -31.97 23.44
N GLY A 28 -28.13 -31.98 22.79
CA GLY A 28 -27.45 -33.21 22.37
C GLY A 28 -25.96 -32.96 22.22
N ALA A 29 -25.18 -33.67 23.03
CA ALA A 29 -23.74 -33.54 23.15
C ALA A 29 -22.97 -34.17 21.97
N GLY A 30 -21.81 -33.57 21.66
CA GLY A 30 -20.64 -34.29 21.18
C GLY A 30 -20.28 -34.09 19.70
N SER A 31 -19.12 -33.46 19.49
CA SER A 31 -17.95 -34.07 18.82
C SER A 31 -17.30 -33.14 17.80
N GLY A 32 -15.98 -32.94 17.96
CA GLY A 32 -15.05 -32.61 16.87
C GLY A 32 -15.24 -31.27 16.18
N GLY A 33 -15.03 -30.17 16.91
CA GLY A 33 -14.75 -28.89 16.27
C GLY A 33 -13.28 -28.83 15.88
N ASP A 34 -12.94 -29.36 14.71
CA ASP A 34 -11.70 -29.03 14.03
C ASP A 34 -11.80 -27.54 13.74
N GLY A 35 -11.15 -26.73 14.57
CA GLY A 35 -11.06 -25.29 14.41
C GLY A 35 -10.27 -24.96 13.14
N SER A 36 -10.88 -25.20 11.98
CA SER A 36 -10.52 -24.55 10.74
C SER A 36 -10.82 -23.08 11.00
N GLY A 37 -9.77 -22.36 11.40
CA GLY A 37 -9.83 -20.95 11.79
C GLY A 37 -10.23 -20.09 10.60
N SER A 38 -11.52 -20.10 10.26
CA SER A 38 -12.16 -19.16 9.35
C SER A 38 -12.51 -17.90 10.13
N GLY A 39 -11.52 -17.39 10.85
CA GLY A 39 -11.57 -16.07 11.46
C GLY A 39 -11.04 -15.03 10.46
N PRO A 40 -11.42 -13.76 10.60
CA PRO A 40 -10.87 -12.69 9.78
C PRO A 40 -9.34 -12.66 9.91
N LEU A 41 -8.64 -12.67 8.78
CA LEU A 41 -7.18 -12.62 8.73
C LEU A 41 -6.72 -11.17 8.91
N PHE A 42 -5.87 -10.93 9.90
CA PHE A 42 -5.23 -9.63 10.05
C PHE A 42 -3.84 -9.66 9.41
N VAL A 43 -3.60 -8.73 8.50
CA VAL A 43 -2.29 -8.54 7.85
C VAL A 43 -1.64 -7.31 8.43
N ALA A 44 -0.57 -7.50 9.20
CA ALA A 44 0.18 -6.39 9.78
C ALA A 44 0.97 -5.66 8.70
N VAL A 45 1.13 -4.34 8.86
CA VAL A 45 1.89 -3.49 7.95
C VAL A 45 2.97 -2.76 8.73
N ARG A 46 4.18 -2.77 8.22
CA ARG A 46 5.27 -1.93 8.73
C ARG A 46 6.06 -1.29 7.60
N THR A 47 6.70 -0.18 7.92
CA THR A 47 7.60 0.52 7.00
C THR A 47 9.03 0.05 7.24
N ALA A 48 9.79 -0.15 6.17
CA ALA A 48 11.22 -0.44 6.27
C ALA A 48 12.01 0.79 6.78
N ASP A 49 13.02 0.53 7.60
CA ASP A 49 13.91 1.56 8.12
C ASP A 49 14.80 2.17 7.03
N TYR A 50 15.31 3.36 7.28
CA TYR A 50 16.36 3.97 6.45
C TYR A 50 17.71 3.27 6.67
N GLU A 51 18.39 2.90 5.58
CA GLU A 51 19.83 2.56 5.60
C GLU A 51 20.69 3.82 5.46
N SER A 52 20.56 4.77 6.40
CA SER A 52 21.21 6.08 6.32
C SER A 52 22.05 6.37 7.57
N GLU A 53 23.25 6.95 7.37
CA GLU A 53 24.02 7.56 8.47
C GLU A 53 23.41 8.88 8.94
N GLY A 54 22.65 9.55 8.06
CA GLY A 54 21.81 10.68 8.43
C GLY A 54 20.64 10.19 9.28
N GLY A 55 20.49 10.74 10.48
CA GLY A 55 19.39 10.39 11.37
C GLY A 55 18.00 10.63 10.76
N PRO A 56 16.94 10.25 11.49
CA PRO A 56 15.56 10.45 11.04
C PRO A 56 15.28 11.92 10.73
N VAL A 57 14.63 12.19 9.60
CA VAL A 57 14.18 13.54 9.22
C VAL A 57 12.67 13.62 9.40
N ALA A 58 12.22 14.66 10.11
CA ALA A 58 10.81 14.87 10.38
C ALA A 58 10.00 14.99 9.06
N GLY A 59 8.95 14.19 8.93
CA GLY A 59 8.08 14.15 7.75
C GLY A 59 8.47 13.12 6.69
N ASP A 60 9.63 12.45 6.80
CA ASP A 60 10.01 11.40 5.85
C ASP A 60 9.17 10.13 6.00
N ASP A 61 8.62 9.86 7.19
CA ASP A 61 7.77 8.70 7.46
C ASP A 61 6.28 8.97 7.17
N ALA A 62 5.93 10.20 6.82
CA ALA A 62 4.56 10.60 6.54
C ALA A 62 4.22 10.38 5.06
N ALA A 63 3.82 9.17 4.68
CA ALA A 63 3.34 8.92 3.31
C ALA A 63 1.82 8.92 3.17
N GLY A 64 1.09 9.52 4.11
CA GLY A 64 -0.34 9.65 3.99
C GLY A 64 -1.08 8.35 4.34
N ARG A 65 -2.24 8.15 3.70
CA ARG A 65 -3.21 7.12 4.10
C ARG A 65 -2.81 5.76 3.53
N LEU A 66 -2.79 4.74 4.38
CA LEU A 66 -2.66 3.35 3.98
C LEU A 66 -3.93 2.84 3.31
N ARG A 67 -3.77 2.24 2.13
CA ARG A 67 -4.80 1.50 1.39
C ARG A 67 -4.23 0.17 0.92
N ALA A 68 -5.10 -0.81 0.67
CA ALA A 68 -4.67 -2.12 0.17
C ALA A 68 -5.57 -2.63 -0.95
N CYS A 69 -5.01 -3.46 -1.82
CA CYS A 69 -5.69 -4.14 -2.92
C CYS A 69 -5.51 -5.65 -2.77
N LEU A 70 -6.61 -6.39 -2.73
CA LEU A 70 -6.59 -7.85 -2.72
C LEU A 70 -6.59 -8.37 -4.16
N PHE A 71 -5.69 -9.32 -4.44
CA PHE A 71 -5.66 -10.04 -5.70
C PHE A 71 -6.06 -11.50 -5.50
N GLU A 72 -6.97 -11.96 -6.36
CA GLU A 72 -7.43 -13.34 -6.46
C GLU A 72 -7.34 -13.76 -7.94
N GLN A 73 -6.67 -14.88 -8.21
CA GLN A 73 -6.51 -15.43 -9.56
C GLN A 73 -5.92 -14.40 -10.55
N GLY A 74 -4.98 -13.58 -10.07
CA GLY A 74 -4.27 -12.57 -10.87
C GLY A 74 -5.11 -11.32 -11.20
N ARG A 75 -6.22 -11.07 -10.52
CA ARG A 75 -7.06 -9.87 -10.68
C ARG A 75 -7.35 -9.19 -9.36
N MET A 76 -7.46 -7.87 -9.39
CA MET A 76 -7.91 -7.07 -8.25
C MET A 76 -9.38 -7.35 -7.96
N THR A 77 -9.71 -7.78 -6.74
CA THR A 77 -11.09 -8.16 -6.35
C THR A 77 -11.63 -7.41 -5.14
N ALA A 78 -10.78 -6.71 -4.39
CA ALA A 78 -11.20 -5.84 -3.31
C ALA A 78 -10.19 -4.71 -3.06
N VAL A 79 -10.71 -3.59 -2.55
CA VAL A 79 -9.93 -2.46 -2.06
C VAL A 79 -10.28 -2.25 -0.59
N TYR A 80 -9.26 -1.98 0.22
CA TYR A 80 -9.40 -1.58 1.61
C TYR A 80 -8.90 -0.15 1.75
N ASP A 81 -9.81 0.77 2.09
CA ASP A 81 -9.57 2.22 2.06
C ASP A 81 -9.00 2.82 3.35
N ALA A 82 -8.90 2.01 4.39
CA ALA A 82 -8.30 2.40 5.65
C ALA A 82 -7.68 1.18 6.34
N ALA A 83 -6.54 1.40 6.97
CA ALA A 83 -5.97 0.45 7.91
C ALA A 83 -6.72 0.52 9.25
N ASP A 84 -6.77 -0.62 9.93
CA ASP A 84 -7.23 -0.77 11.30
C ASP A 84 -6.05 -0.70 12.28
N ASP A 85 -6.32 -0.15 13.47
CA ASP A 85 -5.44 -0.30 14.63
C ASP A 85 -5.86 -1.55 15.42
N ALA A 86 -4.96 -2.52 15.55
CA ALA A 86 -5.16 -3.74 16.33
C ALA A 86 -4.01 -3.97 17.32
N GLN A 87 -4.15 -4.94 18.22
CA GLN A 87 -3.07 -5.34 19.14
C GLN A 87 -1.80 -5.82 18.42
N ALA A 88 -1.93 -6.31 17.19
CA ALA A 88 -0.83 -6.70 16.33
C ALA A 88 -0.18 -5.53 15.57
N GLY A 89 -0.63 -4.29 15.80
CA GLY A 89 -0.16 -3.09 15.12
C GLY A 89 -1.17 -2.52 14.12
N VAL A 90 -0.68 -1.69 13.21
CA VAL A 90 -1.46 -1.11 12.10
C VAL A 90 -1.53 -2.14 10.97
N GLY A 91 -2.69 -2.33 10.36
CA GLY A 91 -2.83 -3.31 9.29
C GLY A 91 -4.23 -3.39 8.69
N PHE A 92 -4.50 -4.47 7.96
CA PHE A 92 -5.79 -4.67 7.30
C PHE A 92 -6.45 -5.95 7.80
N ARG A 93 -7.70 -5.85 8.21
CA ARG A 93 -8.55 -7.01 8.47
C ARG A 93 -9.22 -7.41 7.17
N LEU A 94 -8.89 -8.60 6.69
CA LEU A 94 -9.47 -9.14 5.47
C LEU A 94 -10.76 -9.90 5.80
N ASP A 95 -11.85 -9.52 5.15
CA ASP A 95 -13.15 -10.19 5.29
C ASP A 95 -13.16 -11.57 4.61
N ARG A 96 -12.15 -11.84 3.77
CA ARG A 96 -11.99 -13.06 2.99
C ARG A 96 -10.54 -13.55 3.08
N THR A 97 -10.38 -14.85 3.33
CA THR A 97 -9.06 -15.52 3.40
C THR A 97 -8.65 -16.18 2.08
N THR A 98 -9.41 -15.94 0.99
CA THR A 98 -9.23 -16.57 -0.33
C THR A 98 -8.32 -15.81 -1.27
N GLY A 99 -7.79 -14.66 -0.86
CA GLY A 99 -6.80 -13.89 -1.62
C GLY A 99 -5.50 -14.65 -1.81
N ASP A 100 -4.87 -14.47 -2.96
CA ASP A 100 -3.53 -14.99 -3.22
C ASP A 100 -2.47 -14.01 -2.66
N ARG A 101 -2.71 -12.70 -2.88
CA ARG A 101 -1.74 -11.64 -2.56
C ARG A 101 -2.43 -10.35 -2.14
N LEU A 102 -1.85 -9.66 -1.17
CA LEU A 102 -2.24 -8.32 -0.76
C LEU A 102 -1.16 -7.32 -1.17
N TYR A 103 -1.55 -6.28 -1.91
CA TYR A 103 -0.70 -5.13 -2.21
C TYR A 103 -1.11 -3.97 -1.31
N VAL A 104 -0.14 -3.30 -0.71
CA VAL A 104 -0.37 -2.16 0.18
C VAL A 104 0.34 -0.95 -0.37
N LEU A 105 -0.35 0.19 -0.33
CA LEU A 105 0.13 1.47 -0.80
C LEU A 105 -0.16 2.54 0.26
N SER A 106 0.81 3.40 0.50
CA SER A 106 0.67 4.62 1.30
C SER A 106 0.99 5.79 0.40
N GLY A 107 0.04 6.69 0.19
CA GLY A 107 0.28 7.90 -0.59
C GLY A 107 -0.80 8.95 -0.38
N ASP A 108 -0.65 10.08 -1.07
CA ASP A 108 -1.61 11.17 -1.08
C ASP A 108 -2.68 10.98 -2.19
N ALA A 109 -3.50 12.00 -2.42
CA ALA A 109 -4.61 11.95 -3.38
C ALA A 109 -4.17 11.84 -4.85
N ALA A 110 -2.88 12.02 -5.15
CA ALA A 110 -2.35 11.90 -6.51
C ALA A 110 -2.05 10.43 -6.90
N MET A 111 -2.26 9.48 -5.98
CA MET A 111 -2.17 8.05 -6.25
C MET A 111 -3.34 7.55 -7.11
N PRO A 112 -3.17 6.41 -7.83
CA PRO A 112 -4.23 5.87 -8.67
C PRO A 112 -5.54 5.61 -7.90
N ASP A 113 -6.65 5.80 -8.60
CA ASP A 113 -7.97 5.47 -8.07
C ASP A 113 -8.15 3.94 -8.00
N LEU A 114 -7.89 3.38 -6.82
CA LEU A 114 -7.94 1.95 -6.57
C LEU A 114 -9.34 1.36 -6.80
N GLU A 115 -10.40 2.10 -6.49
CA GLU A 115 -11.77 1.64 -6.69
C GLU A 115 -12.10 1.53 -8.17
N ALA A 116 -11.71 2.54 -8.97
CA ALA A 116 -11.85 2.47 -10.42
C ALA A 116 -11.06 1.30 -11.03
N LEU A 117 -9.85 1.04 -10.55
CA LEU A 117 -9.03 -0.09 -10.99
C LEU A 117 -9.66 -1.45 -10.62
N CYS A 118 -10.23 -1.56 -9.42
CA CYS A 118 -10.95 -2.76 -8.98
C CYS A 118 -12.20 -3.00 -9.82
N GLN A 119 -13.01 -1.97 -10.08
CA GLN A 119 -14.20 -2.05 -10.93
C GLN A 119 -13.87 -2.44 -12.38
N ALA A 120 -12.70 -2.02 -12.88
CA ALA A 120 -12.19 -2.41 -14.19
C ALA A 120 -11.68 -3.86 -14.24
N GLY A 121 -11.56 -4.55 -13.09
CA GLY A 121 -11.00 -5.90 -13.01
C GLY A 121 -9.52 -5.96 -13.39
N THR A 122 -8.77 -4.91 -13.00
CA THR A 122 -7.35 -4.74 -13.33
C THR A 122 -6.55 -6.00 -13.01
N THR A 123 -5.76 -6.47 -13.97
CA THR A 123 -4.89 -7.63 -13.77
C THR A 123 -3.66 -7.26 -12.95
N GLU A 124 -3.06 -8.23 -12.27
CA GLU A 124 -1.84 -8.01 -11.48
C GLU A 124 -0.69 -7.47 -12.34
N ARG A 125 -0.60 -7.94 -13.59
CA ARG A 125 0.36 -7.42 -14.58
C ARG A 125 0.15 -5.93 -14.90
N GLU A 126 -1.10 -5.51 -15.04
CA GLU A 126 -1.43 -4.09 -15.32
C GLU A 126 -1.17 -3.22 -14.09
N TRP A 127 -1.51 -3.74 -12.90
CA TRP A 127 -1.24 -3.11 -11.62
C TRP A 127 0.26 -2.86 -11.39
N LEU A 128 1.09 -3.88 -11.62
CA LEU A 128 2.55 -3.79 -11.47
C LEU A 128 3.21 -2.86 -12.51
N ALA A 129 2.54 -2.56 -13.62
CA ALA A 129 3.03 -1.62 -14.62
C ALA A 129 2.74 -0.14 -14.28
N LEU A 130 1.98 0.14 -13.22
CA LEU A 130 1.66 1.50 -12.81
C LEU A 130 2.87 2.21 -12.21
N THR A 131 2.93 3.53 -12.42
CA THR A 131 3.96 4.41 -11.87
C THR A 131 3.32 5.58 -11.12
N ALA A 132 3.96 6.03 -10.04
CA ALA A 132 3.70 7.34 -9.45
C ALA A 132 4.48 8.39 -10.24
N GLY A 133 3.84 9.53 -10.53
CA GLY A 133 4.47 10.66 -11.21
C GLY A 133 4.94 11.74 -10.25
N THR A 134 4.74 12.99 -10.64
CA THR A 134 5.14 14.18 -9.88
C THR A 134 3.94 15.04 -9.48
N ALA A 135 4.04 15.73 -8.34
CA ALA A 135 3.19 16.87 -7.99
C ALA A 135 4.06 18.11 -7.74
N GLU A 136 3.63 19.27 -8.25
CA GLU A 136 4.38 20.54 -8.13
C GLU A 136 5.84 20.44 -8.59
N GLY A 137 6.10 19.60 -9.61
CA GLY A 137 7.45 19.38 -10.16
C GLY A 137 8.36 18.49 -9.32
N LEU A 138 7.87 17.88 -8.25
CA LEU A 138 8.61 16.94 -7.40
C LEU A 138 8.01 15.52 -7.49
N PRO A 139 8.82 14.45 -7.44
CA PRO A 139 8.31 13.09 -7.36
C PRO A 139 7.36 12.91 -6.17
N LEU A 140 6.25 12.21 -6.42
CA LEU A 140 5.31 11.84 -5.35
C LEU A 140 5.99 10.91 -4.36
N ARG A 141 5.81 11.19 -3.07
CA ARG A 141 6.28 10.30 -2.01
C ARG A 141 5.21 9.28 -1.71
N PHE A 142 5.59 8.02 -1.70
CA PHE A 142 4.71 6.92 -1.35
C PHE A 142 5.51 5.80 -0.69
N PHE A 143 4.82 4.91 0.00
CA PHE A 143 5.37 3.58 0.28
C PHE A 143 4.50 2.51 -0.36
N SER A 144 5.13 1.38 -0.64
CA SER A 144 4.49 0.26 -1.28
C SER A 144 5.10 -1.04 -0.82
N GLY A 145 4.30 -2.08 -0.71
CA GLY A 145 4.76 -3.44 -0.43
C GLY A 145 3.70 -4.45 -0.78
N HIS A 146 4.07 -5.72 -0.75
CA HIS A 146 3.11 -6.80 -0.96
C HIS A 146 3.45 -7.99 -0.05
N GLY A 147 2.47 -8.85 0.15
CA GLY A 147 2.63 -10.09 0.90
C GLY A 147 1.74 -11.19 0.33
N ASP A 148 2.29 -12.39 0.26
CA ASP A 148 1.53 -13.58 -0.11
C ASP A 148 0.66 -14.02 1.07
N LEU A 149 -0.59 -14.30 0.79
CA LEU A 149 -1.56 -14.74 1.80
C LEU A 149 -1.64 -16.27 1.89
N THR A 150 -1.10 -16.97 0.89
CA THR A 150 -1.05 -18.43 0.86
C THR A 150 0.09 -18.94 1.76
N GLY A 151 -0.26 -19.54 2.90
CA GLY A 151 0.67 -20.38 3.68
C GLY A 151 1.29 -19.75 4.94
N ALA A 152 0.98 -18.50 5.29
CA ALA A 152 1.45 -17.87 6.53
C ALA A 152 0.31 -17.76 7.57
N ALA A 153 0.59 -18.15 8.82
CA ALA A 153 -0.35 -18.02 9.93
C ALA A 153 -0.55 -16.55 10.40
N ALA A 154 0.39 -15.66 10.06
CA ALA A 154 0.35 -14.23 10.35
C ALA A 154 1.16 -13.47 9.28
N PRO A 155 0.58 -13.19 8.09
CA PRO A 155 1.27 -12.45 7.05
C PRO A 155 1.54 -11.01 7.49
N GLU A 156 2.72 -10.52 7.15
CA GLU A 156 3.15 -9.14 7.35
C GLU A 156 3.56 -8.56 5.99
N VAL A 157 3.18 -7.31 5.72
CA VAL A 157 3.63 -6.56 4.55
C VAL A 157 4.62 -5.49 4.99
N VAL A 158 5.85 -5.58 4.47
CA VAL A 158 6.88 -4.56 4.65
C VAL A 158 6.82 -3.57 3.49
N LEU A 159 6.61 -2.30 3.80
CA LEU A 159 6.56 -1.23 2.81
C LEU A 159 7.94 -0.60 2.62
N THR A 160 8.33 -0.41 1.37
CA THR A 160 9.53 0.32 0.96
C THR A 160 9.17 1.67 0.35
N ARG A 161 10.11 2.62 0.37
CA ARG A 161 9.92 3.97 -0.14
C ARG A 161 9.93 3.97 -1.66
N GLY A 162 8.98 4.68 -2.27
CA GLY A 162 8.96 4.99 -3.70
C GLY A 162 9.93 6.08 -4.14
N THR A 163 10.67 6.68 -3.21
CA THR A 163 11.64 7.74 -3.48
C THR A 163 12.94 7.47 -2.75
N ALA A 164 14.06 7.74 -3.41
CA ALA A 164 15.37 7.75 -2.77
C ALA A 164 15.64 9.09 -2.08
N ARG A 165 16.39 9.04 -0.98
CA ARG A 165 16.91 10.22 -0.30
C ARG A 165 18.38 10.43 -0.66
N LEU A 166 18.76 11.69 -0.88
CA LEU A 166 20.15 12.09 -1.07
C LEU A 166 20.54 13.07 0.04
N ASP A 167 21.53 12.67 0.84
CA ASP A 167 22.12 13.52 1.87
C ASP A 167 23.48 14.04 1.41
N LEU A 168 23.66 15.38 1.40
CA LEU A 168 24.91 16.03 1.01
C LEU A 168 25.57 16.69 2.22
N HIS A 169 26.77 16.21 2.58
CA HIS A 169 27.57 16.75 3.68
C HIS A 169 28.83 17.43 3.14
N ILE A 170 28.94 18.76 3.30
CA ILE A 170 30.09 19.54 2.83
C ILE A 170 30.98 19.90 4.02
N ARG A 171 32.23 19.43 4.03
CA ARG A 171 33.22 19.74 5.06
C ARG A 171 34.25 20.73 4.52
N VAL A 172 34.38 21.91 5.15
CA VAL A 172 35.34 22.93 4.73
C VAL A 172 36.07 23.55 5.92
N VAL A 173 37.31 23.98 5.68
CA VAL A 173 38.05 24.83 6.62
C VAL A 173 37.86 26.28 6.19
N GLY A 174 37.28 27.10 7.06
CA GLY A 174 36.86 28.47 6.71
C GLY A 174 35.42 28.51 6.21
N THR A 175 35.15 29.33 5.20
CA THR A 175 33.79 29.57 4.69
C THR A 175 33.64 28.99 3.29
N ALA A 176 32.54 28.26 3.06
CA ALA A 176 32.08 27.88 1.74
C ALA A 176 30.65 28.38 1.50
N SER A 177 30.35 28.65 0.23
CA SER A 177 29.02 29.02 -0.25
C SER A 177 28.63 28.06 -1.37
N VAL A 178 27.43 27.50 -1.31
CA VAL A 178 26.84 26.70 -2.38
C VAL A 178 25.89 27.59 -3.16
N GLU A 179 26.23 27.90 -4.40
CA GLU A 179 25.40 28.76 -5.25
C GLU A 179 24.30 27.98 -5.98
N ARG A 180 24.55 26.71 -6.30
CA ARG A 180 23.61 25.84 -7.00
C ARG A 180 23.90 24.37 -6.74
N LEU A 181 22.84 23.60 -6.52
CA LEU A 181 22.84 22.14 -6.60
C LEU A 181 21.86 21.73 -7.70
N THR A 182 22.24 20.77 -8.54
CA THR A 182 21.38 20.25 -9.60
C THR A 182 21.55 18.75 -9.67
N LEU A 183 20.45 18.02 -9.59
CA LEU A 183 20.41 16.60 -9.94
C LEU A 183 19.94 16.50 -11.38
N ASP A 184 20.80 16.00 -12.26
CA ASP A 184 20.46 15.71 -13.64
C ASP A 184 20.08 14.23 -13.80
N GLY A 185 19.16 13.94 -14.72
CA GLY A 185 18.72 12.57 -15.02
C GLY A 185 17.91 11.88 -13.92
N ALA A 186 17.39 12.62 -12.94
CA ALA A 186 16.50 12.04 -11.93
C ALA A 186 15.19 11.56 -12.57
N ALA A 187 14.75 10.35 -12.22
CA ALA A 187 13.48 9.82 -12.68
C ALA A 187 12.31 10.65 -12.13
N LEU A 188 11.40 11.05 -13.02
CA LEU A 188 10.18 11.77 -12.66
C LEU A 188 8.98 10.83 -12.42
N HIS A 189 9.15 9.56 -12.77
CA HIS A 189 8.15 8.52 -12.57
C HIS A 189 8.80 7.31 -11.92
N THR A 190 8.18 6.78 -10.87
CA THR A 190 8.65 5.59 -10.16
C THR A 190 7.60 4.49 -10.27
N PRO A 191 7.95 3.23 -10.63
CA PRO A 191 7.06 2.09 -10.48
C PRO A 191 6.48 2.00 -9.07
N LEU A 192 5.18 1.69 -8.97
CA LEU A 192 4.53 1.57 -7.65
C LEU A 192 5.04 0.38 -6.85
N PHE A 193 5.60 -0.63 -7.51
CA PHE A 193 6.23 -1.78 -6.87
C PHE A 193 7.55 -2.01 -7.58
N GLY A 194 8.64 -2.07 -6.82
CA GLY A 194 9.95 -2.39 -7.38
C GLY A 194 10.02 -3.85 -7.81
N ASP A 195 10.85 -4.15 -8.80
CA ASP A 195 11.30 -5.52 -9.03
C ASP A 195 12.12 -5.96 -7.80
N GLU A 196 11.96 -7.22 -7.35
CA GLU A 196 12.76 -7.78 -6.24
C GLU A 196 14.29 -7.65 -6.45
N ALA A 197 14.72 -7.40 -7.68
CA ALA A 197 16.10 -7.13 -8.07
C ALA A 197 16.66 -5.78 -7.56
N PHE A 198 15.82 -4.87 -7.05
CA PHE A 198 16.27 -3.62 -6.41
C PHE A 198 16.33 -3.76 -4.89
N ALA A 199 16.88 -4.86 -4.38
CA ALA A 199 17.50 -4.83 -3.06
C ALA A 199 18.69 -3.87 -3.16
N PRO A 200 18.81 -2.81 -2.33
CA PRO A 200 19.92 -1.88 -2.38
C PRO A 200 21.20 -2.66 -2.08
N THR A 201 21.88 -3.11 -3.14
CA THR A 201 23.11 -3.87 -3.02
C THR A 201 24.24 -2.89 -3.22
N GLN A 202 24.91 -2.59 -2.10
CA GLN A 202 26.17 -1.88 -1.97
C GLN A 202 26.22 -0.35 -2.09
N ARG A 203 26.82 0.18 -1.02
CA ARG A 203 27.46 1.47 -0.81
C ARG A 203 28.42 1.82 -1.95
N GLY A 204 28.05 2.76 -2.81
CA GLY A 204 28.99 3.45 -3.68
C GLY A 204 29.62 4.62 -2.93
N GLU A 205 30.84 4.43 -2.41
CA GLU A 205 31.62 5.55 -1.87
C GLU A 205 32.17 6.35 -3.06
N VAL A 206 31.60 7.54 -3.29
CA VAL A 206 32.16 8.49 -4.27
C VAL A 206 33.07 9.44 -3.52
N SER A 207 34.37 9.18 -3.59
CA SER A 207 35.40 10.07 -3.08
C SER A 207 35.72 11.15 -4.11
N PHE A 208 35.77 12.42 -3.66
CA PHE A 208 36.32 13.54 -4.42
C PHE A 208 37.79 13.76 -4.08
#